data_AF-A0A932K353-F1
#
_entry.id   AF-A0A932K353-F1
#
_cell.length_a   1.000
_cell.length_b   1.000
_cell.length_c   1.000
_cell.angle_alpha   90.00
_cell.angle_beta   90.00
_cell.angle_gamma   90.00
#
_symmetry.space_group_name_H-M   'P 1'
#
loop_
_entity.id
_entity.type
_entity.pdbx_description
1 polymer ?
#
loop_
_entity_poly.entity_id
_entity_poly.type
_entity_poly.pdbx_seq_one_letter_code
_entity_poly.pdbx_strand_id
1 'polypeptide(L)'
;MGGGIEAQLVIGLAVFMLAWYFVGQQAMRRRGLTVLRWVRAGVDILGEGPQLRWLGGSAFQLTLERPAPPFKAMAVTVVLEPREIFFMWLVNRFRKRRDMLVVRADFATRPRALFELFREAGRSGKEA
;
A
#
# COMPACT_ATOMS: atom_id res chain seq x y z
N MET A 1 27.93 30.55 28.78
CA MET A 1 26.68 30.96 28.12
C MET A 1 26.58 30.24 26.77
N GLY A 2 26.00 29.04 26.73
CA GLY A 2 25.92 28.23 25.49
C GLY A 2 24.60 27.46 25.31
N GLY A 3 23.76 27.34 26.34
CA GLY A 3 22.58 26.47 26.32
C GLY A 3 21.35 27.00 25.58
N GLY A 4 21.31 28.29 25.19
CA GLY A 4 20.13 28.87 24.54
C GLY A 4 19.91 28.37 23.11
N ILE A 5 21.00 28.27 22.33
CA ILE A 5 20.94 27.87 20.92
C ILE A 5 20.69 26.36 20.80
N GLU A 6 21.35 25.56 21.65
CA GLU A 6 21.16 24.10 21.67
C GLU A 6 19.71 23.72 22.00
N ALA A 7 19.11 24.39 23.01
CA ALA A 7 17.71 24.17 23.37
C ALA A 7 16.76 24.56 22.23
N GLN A 8 17.00 25.71 21.58
CA GLN A 8 16.20 26.14 20.43
C GLN A 8 16.29 25.18 19.24
N LEU A 9 17.47 24.61 18.98
CA LEU A 9 17.66 23.60 17.94
C LEU A 9 16.90 22.31 18.25
N VAL A 10 16.97 21.84 19.50
CA VAL A 10 16.27 20.63 19.94
C VAL A 10 14.76 20.82 19.85
N ILE A 11 14.24 21.96 20.33
CA ILE A 11 12.82 22.30 20.26
C ILE A 11 12.37 22.41 18.79
N GLY A 12 13.13 23.11 17.96
CA GLY A 12 12.85 23.24 16.53
C GLY A 12 12.79 21.89 15.83
N LEU A 13 13.75 21.00 16.11
CA LEU A 13 13.80 19.65 15.56
C LEU A 13 12.60 18.81 16.03
N ALA A 14 12.23 18.89 17.31
CA ALA A 14 11.08 18.18 17.86
C ALA A 14 9.76 18.62 17.21
N VAL A 15 9.53 19.94 17.11
CA VAL A 15 8.35 20.50 16.44
C VAL A 15 8.32 20.10 14.97
N PHE A 16 9.45 20.16 14.28
CA PHE A 16 9.55 19.72 12.88
C PHE A 16 9.20 18.23 12.72
N MET A 17 9.74 17.35 13.58
CA MET A 17 9.44 15.92 13.56
C MET A 17 7.96 15.64 13.81
N LEU A 18 7.34 16.34 14.76
CA LEU A 18 5.90 16.21 15.05
C LEU A 18 5.06 16.68 13.87
N ALA A 19 5.36 17.86 13.31
CA ALA A 19 4.66 18.38 12.15
C ALA A 19 4.77 17.42 10.96
N TRP A 20 5.96 16.87 10.71
CA TRP A 20 6.16 15.88 9.66
C TRP A 20 5.34 14.61 9.89
N TYR A 21 5.31 14.10 11.13
CA TYR A 21 4.53 12.92 11.46
C TYR A 21 3.05 13.09 11.11
N PHE A 22 2.43 14.23 11.47
CA PHE A 22 1.04 14.50 11.14
C PHE A 22 0.81 14.66 9.62
N VAL A 23 1.69 15.40 8.94
CA VAL A 23 1.61 15.57 7.47
C VAL A 23 1.77 14.23 6.76
N GLY A 24 2.73 13.42 7.19
CA GLY A 24 3.00 12.08 6.66
C GLY A 24 1.81 11.15 6.85
N GLN A 25 1.21 11.15 8.04
CA GLN A 25 0.02 10.34 8.33
C GLN A 25 -1.18 10.77 7.45
N GLN A 26 -1.40 12.08 7.28
CA GLN A 26 -2.52 12.55 6.47
C GLN A 26 -2.31 12.29 4.98
N ALA A 27 -1.09 12.45 4.48
CA ALA A 27 -0.73 12.09 3.11
C ALA A 27 -0.91 10.58 2.85
N MET A 28 -0.53 9.73 3.81
CA MET A 28 -0.71 8.28 3.76
C MET A 28 -2.20 7.92 3.65
N ARG A 29 -3.05 8.51 4.51
CA ARG A 29 -4.50 8.29 4.50
C ARG A 29 -5.14 8.70 3.17
N ARG A 30 -4.80 9.90 2.66
CA ARG A 30 -5.35 10.39 1.38
C ARG A 30 -4.96 9.49 0.20
N ARG A 31 -3.72 8.99 0.18
CA ARG A 31 -3.26 8.04 -0.84
C ARG A 31 -3.95 6.69 -0.71
N GLY A 32 -4.05 6.14 0.50
CA GLY A 32 -4.77 4.88 0.75
C GLY A 32 -6.20 4.92 0.23
N LEU A 33 -6.93 6.00 0.53
CA LEU A 33 -8.30 6.20 0.02
C LEU A 33 -8.35 6.35 -1.52
N THR A 34 -7.37 7.03 -2.11
CA THR A 34 -7.33 7.21 -3.57
C THR A 34 -7.08 5.89 -4.28
N VAL A 35 -6.11 5.10 -3.80
CA VAL A 35 -5.82 3.78 -4.35
C VAL A 35 -6.98 2.82 -4.10
N LEU A 36 -7.61 2.87 -2.93
CA LEU A 36 -8.80 2.08 -2.63
C LEU A 36 -9.94 2.37 -3.60
N ARG A 37 -10.24 3.65 -3.87
CA ARG A 37 -11.26 4.03 -4.87
C ARG A 37 -10.91 3.53 -6.26
N TRP A 38 -9.65 3.65 -6.66
CA TRP A 38 -9.19 3.17 -7.97
C TRP A 38 -9.30 1.64 -8.09
N VAL A 39 -8.85 0.88 -7.08
CA VAL A 39 -8.96 -0.59 -7.10
C VAL A 39 -10.42 -1.02 -7.05
N ARG A 40 -11.24 -0.39 -6.20
CA ARG A 40 -12.67 -0.71 -6.11
C ARG A 40 -13.38 -0.49 -7.44
N ALA A 41 -13.14 0.64 -8.10
CA ALA A 41 -13.70 0.90 -9.42
C ALA A 41 -13.26 -0.13 -10.47
N GLY A 42 -12.00 -0.59 -10.42
CA GLY A 42 -11.54 -1.66 -11.31
C GLY A 42 -12.18 -3.02 -11.01
N VAL A 43 -12.34 -3.33 -9.72
CA VAL A 43 -12.96 -4.56 -9.23
C VAL A 43 -14.46 -4.62 -9.53
N ASP A 44 -15.19 -3.51 -9.39
CA ASP A 44 -16.64 -3.44 -9.65
C ASP A 44 -16.99 -3.81 -11.11
N ILE A 45 -16.05 -3.64 -12.04
CA ILE A 45 -16.21 -4.06 -13.45
C ILE A 45 -16.08 -5.58 -13.60
N LEU A 46 -15.36 -6.25 -12.70
CA LEU A 46 -15.02 -7.67 -12.75
C LEU A 46 -16.03 -8.56 -12.00
N GLY A 47 -16.99 -7.97 -11.28
CA GLY A 47 -18.05 -8.70 -10.59
C GLY A 47 -18.69 -7.89 -9.47
N GLU A 48 -19.59 -8.54 -8.74
CA GLU A 48 -20.39 -7.90 -7.68
C GLU A 48 -19.90 -8.26 -6.28
N GLY A 49 -20.20 -7.37 -5.32
CA GLY A 49 -19.95 -7.60 -3.89
C GLY A 49 -18.46 -7.62 -3.50
N PRO A 50 -17.71 -6.53 -3.74
CA PRO A 50 -16.35 -6.44 -3.22
C PRO A 50 -16.37 -6.29 -1.70
N GLN A 51 -15.81 -7.26 -1.00
CA GLN A 51 -15.50 -7.16 0.42
C GLN A 51 -14.14 -6.50 0.63
N LEU A 52 -14.10 -5.43 1.42
CA LEU A 52 -12.88 -4.75 1.83
C LEU A 52 -12.42 -5.26 3.20
N ARG A 53 -11.19 -5.74 3.28
CA ARG A 53 -10.51 -6.11 4.53
C ARG A 53 -9.22 -5.31 4.69
N TRP A 54 -9.10 -4.54 5.76
CA TRP A 54 -7.84 -3.87 6.11
C TRP A 54 -6.87 -4.88 6.75
N LEU A 55 -5.63 -4.89 6.29
CA LEU A 55 -4.54 -5.74 6.80
C LEU A 55 -3.54 -4.93 7.64
N GLY A 56 -3.96 -3.76 8.14
CA GLY A 56 -3.15 -2.80 8.88
C GLY A 56 -3.44 -1.36 8.46
N GLY A 57 -2.59 -0.41 8.88
CA GLY A 57 -2.72 1.01 8.52
C GLY A 57 -2.31 1.34 7.08
N SER A 58 -1.58 0.44 6.43
CA SER A 58 -0.97 0.66 5.12
C SER A 58 -1.30 -0.42 4.08
N ALA A 59 -2.08 -1.43 4.43
CA ALA A 59 -2.42 -2.52 3.53
C ALA A 59 -3.92 -2.84 3.59
N PHE A 60 -4.50 -3.14 2.44
CA PHE A 60 -5.88 -3.58 2.33
C PHE A 60 -6.02 -4.65 1.24
N GLN A 61 -7.02 -5.50 1.41
CA GLN A 61 -7.39 -6.55 0.47
C GLN A 61 -8.85 -6.37 0.08
N LEU A 62 -9.13 -6.37 -1.22
CA LEU A 62 -10.47 -6.49 -1.76
C LEU A 62 -10.67 -7.90 -2.29
N THR A 63 -11.73 -8.57 -1.84
CA THR A 63 -12.12 -9.90 -2.30
C THR A 63 -13.48 -9.81 -2.96
N LEU A 64 -13.64 -10.36 -4.16
CA LEU A 64 -14.93 -10.42 -4.83
C LEU A 64 -15.65 -11.69 -4.42
N GLU A 65 -16.87 -11.55 -3.90
CA GLU A 65 -17.74 -12.68 -3.60
C GLU A 65 -18.33 -13.30 -4.87
N ARG A 66 -18.75 -12.45 -5.82
CA ARG A 66 -19.44 -12.86 -7.05
C ARG A 66 -18.69 -12.34 -8.29
N PRO A 67 -17.52 -12.91 -8.59
CA PRO A 67 -16.78 -12.53 -9.78
C PRO A 67 -17.51 -13.01 -11.05
N ALA A 68 -17.44 -12.22 -12.11
CA ALA A 68 -18.04 -12.56 -13.40
C ALA A 68 -17.26 -13.73 -14.06
N PRO A 69 -17.93 -14.57 -14.88
CA PRO A 69 -17.23 -15.58 -15.68
C PRO A 69 -16.12 -14.91 -16.52
N PRO A 70 -14.91 -15.49 -16.62
CA PRO A 70 -14.49 -16.86 -16.29
C PRO A 70 -13.89 -17.05 -14.87
N PHE A 71 -14.02 -16.07 -13.98
CA PHE A 71 -13.39 -16.09 -12.66
C PHE A 71 -14.27 -16.81 -11.62
N LYS A 72 -13.65 -17.62 -10.75
CA LYS A 72 -14.28 -18.29 -9.62
C LYS A 72 -14.09 -17.51 -8.32
N ALA A 73 -12.92 -16.92 -8.14
CA ALA A 73 -12.61 -16.04 -7.02
C ALA A 73 -11.58 -15.00 -7.48
N MET A 74 -11.66 -13.78 -6.96
CA MET A 74 -10.64 -12.77 -7.24
C MET A 74 -10.36 -11.96 -5.97
N ALA A 75 -9.07 -11.77 -5.67
CA ALA A 75 -8.60 -10.99 -4.55
C ALA A 75 -7.49 -10.05 -4.99
N VAL A 76 -7.64 -8.76 -4.68
CA VAL A 76 -6.65 -7.72 -4.94
C VAL A 76 -6.10 -7.24 -3.61
N THR A 77 -4.81 -7.44 -3.38
CA THR A 77 -4.12 -6.98 -2.16
C THR A 77 -3.21 -5.82 -2.51
N VAL A 78 -3.39 -4.71 -1.81
CA VAL A 78 -2.56 -3.51 -1.94
C VAL A 78 -1.75 -3.35 -0.66
N VAL A 79 -0.45 -3.20 -0.81
CA VAL A 79 0.46 -2.81 0.27
C VAL A 79 1.08 -1.47 -0.10
N LEU A 80 0.64 -0.42 0.58
CA LEU A 80 1.23 0.90 0.46
C LEU A 80 2.43 1.02 1.39
N GLU A 81 3.43 1.75 0.95
CA GLU A 81 4.60 2.02 1.77
C GLU A 81 4.26 3.01 2.91
N PRO A 82 4.51 2.67 4.19
CA PRO A 82 4.28 3.58 5.30
C PRO A 82 5.21 4.80 5.22
N ARG A 83 4.63 6.00 5.20
CA ARG A 83 5.35 7.30 5.07
C ARG A 83 5.35 8.12 6.37
N GLU A 84 5.03 7.48 7.48
CA GLU A 84 4.71 8.13 8.75
C GLU A 84 5.97 8.64 9.46
N ILE A 85 7.09 7.91 9.33
CA ILE A 85 8.36 8.24 9.95
C ILE A 85 9.27 8.88 8.90
N PHE A 86 9.65 10.16 9.09
CA PHE A 86 10.46 10.94 8.13
C PHE A 86 11.73 10.22 7.68
N PHE A 87 12.54 9.76 8.64
CA PHE A 87 13.80 9.08 8.34
C PHE A 87 13.57 7.77 7.58
N MET A 88 12.52 7.03 7.95
CA MET A 88 12.17 5.78 7.28
C MET A 88 11.67 6.04 5.85
N TRP A 89 10.85 7.08 5.66
CA TRP A 89 10.44 7.56 4.33
C TRP A 89 11.64 7.97 3.48
N LEU A 90 12.60 8.69 4.05
CA LEU A 90 13.80 9.14 3.35
C LEU A 90 14.66 7.96 2.91
N VAL A 91 14.95 7.02 3.81
CA VAL A 91 15.68 5.78 3.52
C VAL A 91 14.95 4.94 2.46
N ASN A 92 13.63 4.81 2.58
CA ASN A 92 12.81 4.07 1.63
C ASN A 92 12.76 4.72 0.24
N ARG A 93 12.73 6.05 0.18
CA ARG A 93 12.84 6.83 -1.05
C ARG A 93 14.15 6.54 -1.77
N PHE A 94 15.26 6.48 -1.03
CA PHE A 94 16.57 6.10 -1.56
C PHE A 94 16.64 4.62 -1.97
N ARG A 95 15.96 3.73 -1.24
CA ARG A 95 15.88 2.29 -1.55
C ARG A 95 14.93 1.93 -2.69
N LYS A 96 14.30 2.91 -3.35
CA LYS A 96 13.31 2.72 -4.42
C LYS A 96 12.19 1.73 -4.06
N ARG A 97 11.89 1.54 -2.77
CA ARG A 97 10.72 0.76 -2.37
C ARG A 97 9.48 1.51 -2.87
N ARG A 98 8.56 0.76 -3.47
CA ARG A 98 7.37 1.28 -4.15
C ARG A 98 6.16 0.49 -3.66
N ASP A 99 4.98 1.10 -3.83
CA ASP A 99 3.70 0.47 -3.53
C ASP A 99 3.55 -0.83 -4.32
N MET A 100 3.02 -1.88 -3.68
CA MET A 100 2.86 -3.22 -4.24
C MET A 100 1.39 -3.55 -4.39
N LEU A 101 1.01 -4.03 -5.58
CA LEU A 101 -0.31 -4.48 -5.94
C LEU A 101 -0.23 -5.95 -6.33
N VAL A 102 -0.91 -6.82 -5.60
CA VAL A 102 -1.01 -8.26 -5.88
C VAL A 102 -2.43 -8.55 -6.34
N VAL A 103 -2.57 -9.06 -7.55
CA VAL A 103 -3.85 -9.50 -8.10
C VAL A 103 -3.83 -11.03 -8.14
N ARG A 104 -4.72 -11.65 -7.38
CA ARG A 104 -4.95 -13.09 -7.39
C ARG A 104 -6.31 -13.36 -8.01
N ALA A 105 -6.34 -14.18 -9.06
CA ALA A 105 -7.57 -14.58 -9.73
C ALA A 105 -7.56 -16.10 -9.90
N ASP A 106 -8.58 -16.76 -9.35
CA ASP A 106 -8.84 -18.18 -9.55
C ASP A 106 -9.88 -18.32 -10.67
N PHE A 107 -9.63 -19.20 -11.63
CA PHE A 107 -10.50 -19.39 -12.79
C PHE A 107 -11.43 -20.60 -12.59
N ALA A 108 -12.66 -20.51 -13.10
CA ALA A 108 -13.62 -21.61 -13.04
C ALA A 108 -13.19 -22.80 -13.92
N THR A 109 -12.43 -22.53 -14.98
CA THR A 109 -11.83 -23.52 -15.86
C THR A 109 -10.32 -23.55 -15.63
N ARG A 110 -9.68 -24.73 -15.70
CA ARG A 110 -8.22 -24.84 -15.61
C ARG A 110 -7.56 -23.90 -16.63
N PRO A 111 -6.86 -22.84 -16.18
CA PRO A 111 -6.15 -21.97 -17.10
C PRO A 111 -5.01 -22.78 -17.73
N ARG A 112 -4.82 -22.65 -19.04
CA ARG A 112 -3.75 -23.36 -19.77
C ARG A 112 -2.35 -22.81 -19.46
N ALA A 113 -2.26 -21.71 -18.71
CA ALA A 113 -1.02 -21.07 -18.33
C ALA A 113 -1.13 -20.44 -16.94
N LEU A 114 -0.10 -20.64 -16.11
CA LEU A 114 0.12 -19.93 -14.86
C LEU A 114 1.09 -18.79 -15.15
N PHE A 115 0.67 -17.55 -14.96
CA PHE A 115 1.53 -16.39 -15.15
C PHE A 115 1.76 -15.71 -13.81
N GLU A 116 3.01 -15.70 -13.34
CA GLU A 116 3.45 -14.86 -12.24
C GLU A 116 4.20 -13.66 -12.81
N LEU A 117 3.50 -12.53 -12.95
CA LEU A 117 4.09 -11.28 -13.41
C LEU A 117 4.70 -10.54 -12.23
N PHE A 118 5.99 -10.77 -11.99
CA PHE A 118 6.75 -9.97 -11.05
C PHE A 118 7.31 -8.74 -11.75
N ARG A 119 7.10 -7.57 -11.15
CA ARG A 119 7.84 -6.37 -11.55
C ARG A 119 9.28 -6.54 -11.07
N GLU A 120 10.24 -6.45 -11.98
CA GLU A 120 11.69 -6.69 -11.79
C GLU A 120 12.34 -5.97 -10.58
N ALA A 121 11.72 -4.90 -10.07
CA ALA A 121 12.19 -4.17 -8.88
C ALA A 121 11.57 -4.64 -7.53
N GLY A 122 10.64 -5.59 -7.55
CA GLY A 122 9.89 -6.07 -6.38
C GLY A 122 10.48 -7.35 -5.83
N ARG A 123 11.17 -7.25 -4.69
CA ARG A 123 11.67 -8.38 -3.88
C ARG A 123 10.49 -9.10 -3.20
N SER A 124 9.63 -9.76 -3.96
CA SER A 124 8.51 -10.56 -3.43
C SER A 124 8.22 -11.75 -4.35
N GLY A 125 9.27 -12.52 -4.65
CA GLY A 125 9.21 -13.76 -5.45
C GLY A 125 10.08 -14.85 -4.84
N LYS A 126 10.07 -14.98 -3.52
CA LYS A 126 10.64 -16.14 -2.82
C LYS A 126 9.68 -16.46 -1.69
N GLU A 127 8.85 -17.46 -1.89
CA GLU A 127 8.45 -18.54 -0.96
C GLU A 127 7.34 -19.30 -1.70
N ALA A 128 7.78 -20.18 -2.59
CA ALA A 128 7.01 -21.30 -3.14
C ALA A 128 7.76 -22.58 -2.74
#